data_AF-A0AA36MK79-F1
#
_entry.id   AF-A0AA36MK79-F1
#
_cell.length_a   1.000
_cell.length_b   1.000
_cell.length_c   1.000
_cell.angle_alpha   90.00
_cell.angle_beta   90.00
_cell.angle_gamma   90.00
#
_symmetry.space_group_name_H-M   'P 1'
#
loop_
_entity.id
_entity.type
_entity.pdbx_description
1 polymer ?
#
loop_
_entity_poly.entity_id
_entity_poly.type
_entity_poly.pdbx_seq_one_letter_code
_entity_poly.pdbx_strand_id
1 'polypeptide(L)'
;MEHKRLRLSEADEATAARHEDIAARVESAGLVEERLVALADREDDTDMSLDTLEAVYIGQARSTWKGVPLGKSALDWQMYATLIEELKPRTIVDIGSWAGGSALFFADFAQMLVGEDFHKVVSLDITLRSVRSTARQHPKIQFHECSTERFQELFTDDFVSALPRPWLVSEDAHYHFAAVMARLHAVLQPGDYLVVEDTSLQMHDWFAESNAEEGPEKRERTAEAIQQLRRKREIFVRYCTEHADKYRCDTKYVDMFGYNVGKHWNSIVKRRATAEPRRGEASKLRQVLSQEDLVDYSDEEALLLDFVPARPREGEDEKWHSSKERATAEVEALHALQRLHGRRAKSSSAGQAMGPALAAAALEGFYQDQGKEDSGGSSLRRDSSDFQLARSQLPPRVFEELRRRRKAPAGCPENGAWQPDGLLGVNWAV
;
A
#
# COMPACT_ATOMS: atom_id res chain seq x y z
N MET A 1 45.58 24.48 42.55
CA MET A 1 44.17 24.12 42.32
C MET A 1 44.15 23.17 41.14
N GLU A 2 44.17 21.87 41.43
CA GLU A 2 44.03 20.83 40.40
C GLU A 2 42.57 20.78 39.92
N HIS A 3 42.38 21.02 38.62
CA HIS A 3 41.11 20.78 37.96
C HIS A 3 40.79 19.28 38.04
N LYS A 4 39.81 18.91 38.87
CA LYS A 4 39.16 17.59 38.80
C LYS A 4 38.51 17.48 37.42
N ARG A 5 39.18 16.83 36.47
CA ARG A 5 38.55 16.28 35.27
C ARG A 5 37.53 15.25 35.76
N LEU A 6 36.25 15.59 35.70
CA LEU A 6 35.16 14.64 35.82
C LEU A 6 35.37 13.58 34.73
N ARG A 7 35.81 12.38 35.11
CA ARG A 7 35.77 11.22 34.20
C ARG A 7 34.31 10.86 34.01
N LEU A 8 33.87 10.85 32.77
CA LEU A 8 32.57 10.30 32.39
C LEU A 8 32.56 8.81 32.79
N SER A 9 31.38 8.29 33.14
CA SER A 9 31.28 6.86 33.44
C SER A 9 31.42 6.04 32.15
N GLU A 10 31.80 4.77 32.23
CA GLU A 10 31.89 3.88 31.05
C GLU A 10 30.56 3.82 30.25
N ALA A 11 29.42 3.95 30.95
CA ALA A 11 28.10 4.03 30.32
C ALA A 11 27.89 5.34 29.53
N ASP A 12 28.44 6.46 30.02
CA ASP A 12 28.41 7.75 29.32
C ASP A 12 29.37 7.75 28.12
N GLU A 13 30.53 7.10 28.24
CA GLU A 13 31.48 6.93 27.13
C GLU A 13 30.91 6.03 26.02
N ALA A 14 30.26 4.92 26.36
CA ALA A 14 29.59 4.06 25.39
C ALA A 14 28.41 4.76 24.70
N THR A 15 27.67 5.61 25.42
CA THR A 15 26.58 6.41 24.86
C THR A 15 27.12 7.48 23.91
N ALA A 16 28.20 8.18 24.28
CA ALA A 16 28.85 9.17 23.44
C ALA A 16 29.42 8.53 22.15
N ALA A 17 30.09 7.39 22.25
CA ALA A 17 30.60 6.65 21.10
C ALA A 17 29.48 6.23 20.14
N ARG A 18 28.32 5.80 20.68
CA ARG A 18 27.14 5.49 19.85
C ARG A 18 26.59 6.73 19.15
N HIS A 19 26.57 7.89 19.81
CA HIS A 19 26.13 9.13 19.18
C HIS A 19 27.08 9.58 18.06
N GLU A 20 28.39 9.46 18.27
CA GLU A 20 29.39 9.75 17.24
C GLU A 20 29.26 8.82 16.03
N ASP A 21 29.05 7.51 16.25
CA ASP A 21 28.78 6.55 15.18
C ASP A 21 27.53 6.90 14.38
N ILE A 22 26.42 7.21 15.06
CA ILE A 22 25.17 7.62 14.40
C ILE A 22 25.37 8.91 13.60
N ALA A 23 26.06 9.91 14.18
CA ALA A 23 26.32 11.17 13.51
C ALA A 23 27.16 10.97 12.23
N ALA A 24 28.24 10.18 12.30
CA ALA A 24 29.07 9.85 11.14
C ALA A 24 28.26 9.12 10.05
N ARG A 25 27.39 8.19 10.45
CA ARG A 25 26.50 7.49 9.52
C ARG A 25 25.52 8.46 8.84
N VAL A 26 24.91 9.38 9.59
CA VAL A 26 24.01 10.41 9.04
C VAL A 26 24.74 11.33 8.07
N GLU A 27 25.95 11.79 8.40
CA GLU A 27 26.77 12.61 7.51
C GLU A 27 27.12 11.88 6.20
N SER A 28 27.43 10.58 6.29
CA SER A 28 27.72 9.75 5.12
C SER A 28 26.49 9.34 4.30
N ALA A 29 25.30 9.27 4.90
CA ALA A 29 24.08 8.84 4.23
C ALA A 29 23.65 9.77 3.08
N GLY A 30 24.11 11.03 3.09
CA GLY A 30 23.89 11.98 1.99
C GLY A 30 24.76 11.72 0.76
N LEU A 31 25.79 10.85 0.86
CA LEU A 31 26.75 10.55 -0.19
C LEU A 31 26.36 9.24 -0.91
N VAL A 32 25.46 9.33 -1.89
CA VAL A 32 25.13 8.17 -2.73
C VAL A 32 26.22 8.02 -3.81
N GLU A 33 27.22 7.17 -3.57
CA GLU A 33 28.39 6.99 -4.46
C GLU A 33 28.01 6.54 -5.88
N GLU A 34 27.13 5.55 -6.01
CA GLU A 34 26.52 5.13 -7.27
C GLU A 34 25.01 4.93 -7.13
N ARG A 35 24.25 5.90 -7.63
CA ARG A 35 22.79 5.91 -7.48
C ARG A 35 22.05 4.92 -8.38
N LEU A 36 22.49 4.79 -9.63
CA LEU A 36 21.81 3.97 -10.64
C LEU A 36 22.63 2.72 -10.91
N VAL A 37 22.28 1.61 -10.25
CA VAL A 37 23.03 0.35 -10.27
C VAL A 37 22.32 -0.72 -11.10
N ALA A 38 23.06 -1.70 -11.61
CA ALA A 38 22.43 -2.84 -12.29
C ALA A 38 21.73 -3.72 -11.24
N LEU A 39 20.62 -4.34 -11.64
CA LEU A 39 19.88 -5.23 -10.72
C LEU A 39 20.72 -6.44 -10.29
N ALA A 40 21.59 -6.94 -11.19
CA ALA A 40 22.47 -8.06 -10.92
C ALA A 40 23.54 -7.77 -9.84
N ASP A 41 23.79 -6.49 -9.54
CA ASP A 41 24.73 -6.08 -8.49
C ASP A 41 24.04 -5.93 -7.12
N ARG A 42 22.76 -6.32 -7.03
CA ARG A 42 21.96 -6.20 -5.82
C ARG A 42 21.60 -7.56 -5.24
N GLU A 43 21.51 -7.60 -3.93
CA GLU A 43 21.18 -8.78 -3.13
C GLU A 43 19.72 -8.73 -2.67
N ASP A 44 19.20 -9.92 -2.35
CA ASP A 44 17.89 -10.09 -1.73
C ASP A 44 18.02 -10.11 -0.20
N ASP A 45 18.50 -8.99 0.32
CA ASP A 45 18.64 -8.76 1.76
C ASP A 45 18.00 -7.42 2.15
N THR A 46 17.83 -7.17 3.45
CA THR A 46 17.30 -5.93 3.99
C THR A 46 17.89 -5.55 5.34
N ASP A 47 18.06 -4.25 5.56
CA ASP A 47 18.33 -3.71 6.90
C ASP A 47 17.07 -3.68 7.81
N MET A 48 15.89 -3.99 7.27
CA MET A 48 14.63 -3.96 8.00
C MET A 48 14.48 -5.21 8.87
N SER A 49 14.35 -5.02 10.17
CA SER A 49 13.98 -6.10 11.09
C SER A 49 12.52 -6.54 10.90
N LEU A 50 12.20 -7.79 11.24
CA LEU A 50 10.82 -8.31 11.20
C LEU A 50 9.85 -7.51 12.09
N ASP A 51 10.29 -7.08 13.29
CA ASP A 51 9.48 -6.24 14.17
C ASP A 51 9.13 -4.89 13.52
N THR A 52 10.07 -4.32 12.76
CA THR A 52 9.85 -3.07 12.03
C THR A 52 8.92 -3.28 10.84
N LEU A 53 9.14 -4.36 10.07
CA LEU A 53 8.25 -4.77 8.98
C LEU A 53 6.81 -4.90 9.48
N GLU A 54 6.57 -5.66 10.55
CA GLU A 54 5.24 -5.84 11.14
C GLU A 54 4.62 -4.50 11.52
N ALA A 55 5.36 -3.64 12.23
CA ALA A 55 4.86 -2.33 12.64
C ALA A 55 4.48 -1.44 11.44
N VAL A 56 5.30 -1.43 10.39
CA VAL A 56 5.06 -0.68 9.15
C VAL A 56 3.81 -1.21 8.43
N TYR A 57 3.67 -2.52 8.30
CA TYR A 57 2.51 -3.15 7.63
C TYR A 57 1.19 -2.93 8.38
N ILE A 58 1.22 -3.07 9.72
CA ILE A 58 0.05 -2.75 10.55
C ILE A 58 -0.32 -1.26 10.43
N GLY A 59 0.68 -0.39 10.33
CA GLY A 59 0.48 1.04 10.08
C GLY A 59 -0.15 1.30 8.70
N GLN A 60 0.35 0.65 7.65
CA GLN A 60 -0.17 0.73 6.29
C GLN A 60 -1.64 0.33 6.22
N ALA A 61 -2.04 -0.75 6.90
CA ALA A 61 -3.43 -1.18 6.94
C ALA A 61 -4.40 -0.16 7.58
N ARG A 62 -3.86 0.82 8.33
CA ARG A 62 -4.61 1.94 8.94
C ARG A 62 -4.43 3.25 8.17
N SER A 63 -3.62 3.25 7.13
CA SER A 63 -3.27 4.44 6.36
C SER A 63 -4.45 4.88 5.51
N THR A 64 -4.70 6.19 5.51
CA THR A 64 -5.73 6.81 4.67
C THR A 64 -5.19 8.12 4.12
N TRP A 65 -5.67 8.49 2.94
CA TRP A 65 -5.45 9.80 2.35
C TRP A 65 -6.79 10.48 2.09
N LYS A 66 -7.02 11.62 2.75
CA LYS A 66 -8.32 12.33 2.73
C LYS A 66 -9.52 11.42 3.05
N GLY A 67 -9.33 10.49 3.99
CA GLY A 67 -10.35 9.51 4.40
C GLY A 67 -10.58 8.34 3.44
N VAL A 68 -9.80 8.24 2.37
CA VAL A 68 -9.79 7.08 1.46
C VAL A 68 -8.70 6.10 1.91
N PRO A 69 -8.99 4.80 2.08
CA PRO A 69 -7.98 3.80 2.41
C PRO A 69 -6.81 3.83 1.43
N LEU A 70 -5.59 3.79 1.96
CA LEU A 70 -4.35 3.89 1.19
C LEU A 70 -3.44 2.72 1.51
N GLY A 71 -3.20 1.85 0.53
CA GLY A 71 -2.26 0.73 0.64
C GLY A 71 -0.79 1.14 0.62
N LYS A 72 -0.44 2.29 1.20
CA LYS A 72 0.93 2.84 1.24
C LYS A 72 1.30 3.31 2.64
N SER A 73 2.46 2.87 3.10
CA SER A 73 3.06 3.18 4.39
C SER A 73 3.71 4.58 4.40
N ALA A 74 4.12 5.03 5.58
CA ALA A 74 4.85 6.29 5.71
C ALA A 74 6.20 6.30 4.96
N LEU A 75 6.84 5.13 4.81
CA LEU A 75 8.07 4.99 4.03
C LEU A 75 7.79 5.25 2.54
N ASP A 76 6.69 4.68 2.04
CA ASP A 76 6.28 4.83 0.65
C ASP A 76 5.92 6.28 0.34
N TRP A 77 5.28 6.99 1.28
CA TRP A 77 4.92 8.40 1.07
C TRP A 77 6.16 9.27 0.87
N GLN A 78 7.16 9.13 1.73
CA GLN A 78 8.39 9.91 1.62
C GLN A 78 9.17 9.55 0.34
N MET A 79 9.23 8.26 0.02
CA MET A 79 9.86 7.77 -1.21
C MET A 79 9.18 8.36 -2.44
N TYR A 80 7.87 8.18 -2.58
CA TYR A 80 7.12 8.68 -3.74
C TYR A 80 7.11 10.21 -3.82
N ALA A 81 6.96 10.92 -2.71
CA ALA A 81 7.01 12.39 -2.71
C ALA A 81 8.36 12.90 -3.20
N THR A 82 9.46 12.29 -2.74
CA THR A 82 10.82 12.66 -3.18
C THR A 82 11.04 12.32 -4.65
N LEU A 83 10.55 11.15 -5.11
CA LEU A 83 10.63 10.74 -6.50
C LEU A 83 9.82 11.65 -7.41
N ILE A 84 8.59 12.01 -7.02
CA ILE A 84 7.73 12.95 -7.77
C ILE A 84 8.40 14.32 -7.84
N GLU A 85 8.98 14.81 -6.75
CA GLU A 85 9.67 16.11 -6.74
C GLU A 85 10.86 16.13 -7.70
N GLU A 86 11.66 15.07 -7.72
CA GLU A 86 12.84 15.04 -8.59
C GLU A 86 12.50 14.74 -10.06
N LEU A 87 11.62 13.78 -10.30
CA LEU A 87 11.24 13.35 -11.64
C LEU A 87 10.37 14.40 -12.34
N LYS A 88 9.56 15.13 -11.58
CA LYS A 88 8.48 16.00 -12.07
C LYS A 88 7.61 15.27 -13.12
N PRO A 89 6.98 14.12 -12.75
CA PRO A 89 6.22 13.33 -13.71
C PRO A 89 5.05 14.15 -14.25
N ARG A 90 4.86 14.12 -15.56
CA ARG A 90 3.67 14.73 -16.18
C ARG A 90 2.49 13.77 -16.15
N THR A 91 2.74 12.46 -16.17
CA THR A 91 1.72 11.43 -16.00
C THR A 91 2.18 10.42 -14.95
N ILE A 92 1.27 10.04 -14.06
CA ILE A 92 1.47 8.89 -13.16
C ILE A 92 0.52 7.77 -13.62
N VAL A 93 1.04 6.56 -13.82
CA VAL A 93 0.23 5.38 -14.12
C VAL A 93 0.14 4.52 -12.87
N ASP A 94 -1.05 4.32 -12.35
CA ASP A 94 -1.35 3.53 -11.15
C ASP A 94 -2.08 2.24 -11.57
N ILE A 95 -1.43 1.09 -11.42
CA ILE A 95 -1.95 -0.22 -11.84
C ILE A 95 -2.35 -0.98 -10.57
N GLY A 96 -3.67 -1.13 -10.34
CA GLY A 96 -4.23 -1.56 -9.05
C GLY A 96 -4.80 -0.36 -8.29
N SER A 97 -6.09 -0.05 -8.49
CA SER A 97 -6.72 1.15 -7.94
C SER A 97 -7.34 0.93 -6.57
N TRP A 98 -7.89 -0.26 -6.30
CA TRP A 98 -8.65 -0.61 -5.10
C TRP A 98 -9.65 0.49 -4.69
N ALA A 99 -9.44 1.17 -3.55
CA ALA A 99 -10.30 2.23 -3.04
C ALA A 99 -10.04 3.60 -3.70
N GLY A 100 -8.99 3.73 -4.50
CA GLY A 100 -8.53 4.95 -5.16
C GLY A 100 -7.63 5.84 -4.28
N GLY A 101 -7.16 5.33 -3.14
CA GLY A 101 -6.33 6.11 -2.21
C GLY A 101 -4.97 6.47 -2.77
N SER A 102 -4.29 5.54 -3.44
CA SER A 102 -2.99 5.75 -4.11
C SER A 102 -3.11 6.79 -5.21
N ALA A 103 -4.08 6.63 -6.11
CA ALA A 103 -4.35 7.60 -7.16
C ALA A 103 -4.63 9.00 -6.62
N LEU A 104 -5.40 9.11 -5.52
CA LEU A 104 -5.68 10.40 -4.88
C LEU A 104 -4.42 11.02 -4.26
N PHE A 105 -3.63 10.22 -3.55
CA PHE A 105 -2.33 10.63 -3.00
C PHE A 105 -1.40 11.13 -4.12
N PHE A 106 -1.25 10.36 -5.20
CA PHE A 106 -0.40 10.72 -6.34
C PHE A 106 -0.87 12.00 -7.01
N ALA A 107 -2.18 12.16 -7.23
CA ALA A 107 -2.71 13.36 -7.86
C ALA A 107 -2.46 14.61 -7.01
N ASP A 108 -2.65 14.53 -5.69
CA ASP A 108 -2.41 15.66 -4.79
C ASP A 108 -0.93 16.04 -4.71
N PHE A 109 -0.04 15.05 -4.52
CA PHE A 109 1.40 15.31 -4.44
C PHE A 109 1.97 15.80 -5.77
N ALA A 110 1.60 15.19 -6.89
CA ALA A 110 2.06 15.65 -8.20
C ALA A 110 1.52 17.04 -8.53
N GLN A 111 0.26 17.33 -8.24
CA GLN A 111 -0.28 18.68 -8.42
C GLN A 111 0.46 19.71 -7.55
N MET A 112 0.78 19.37 -6.30
CA MET A 112 1.51 20.25 -5.37
C MET A 112 2.95 20.50 -5.82
N LEU A 113 3.67 19.45 -6.25
CA LEU A 113 5.11 19.49 -6.50
C LEU A 113 5.46 19.87 -7.95
N VAL A 114 4.63 19.46 -8.91
CA VAL A 114 4.86 19.68 -10.35
C VAL A 114 4.04 20.85 -10.89
N GLY A 115 2.92 21.18 -10.23
CA GLY A 115 2.07 22.32 -10.62
C GLY A 115 1.32 22.08 -11.92
N GLU A 116 1.20 23.11 -12.75
CA GLU A 116 0.42 23.09 -13.99
C GLU A 116 0.96 22.12 -15.06
N ASP A 117 2.24 21.76 -14.98
CA ASP A 117 2.85 20.80 -15.91
C ASP A 117 2.36 19.36 -15.67
N PHE A 118 1.79 19.08 -14.50
CA PHE A 118 1.16 17.80 -14.19
C PHE A 118 -0.14 17.62 -14.97
N HIS A 119 -0.18 16.57 -15.77
CA HIS A 119 -1.34 16.23 -16.59
C HIS A 119 -2.40 15.52 -15.75
N LYS A 120 -2.12 14.28 -15.32
CA LYS A 120 -3.05 13.43 -14.57
C LYS A 120 -2.41 12.15 -14.04
N VAL A 121 -3.13 11.49 -13.15
CA VAL A 121 -3.00 10.06 -12.84
C VAL A 121 -3.92 9.26 -13.76
N VAL A 122 -3.39 8.21 -14.37
CA VAL A 122 -4.16 7.17 -15.06
C VAL A 122 -4.17 5.94 -14.16
N SER A 123 -5.32 5.66 -13.55
CA SER A 123 -5.50 4.58 -12.58
C SER A 123 -6.33 3.47 -13.20
N LEU A 124 -5.91 2.21 -13.09
CA LEU A 124 -6.69 1.08 -13.61
C LEU A 124 -6.81 -0.06 -12.61
N ASP A 125 -7.88 -0.83 -12.75
CA ASP A 125 -8.19 -1.98 -11.90
C ASP A 125 -9.16 -2.91 -12.63
N ILE A 126 -9.18 -4.19 -12.28
CA ILE A 126 -10.17 -5.14 -12.81
C ILE A 126 -11.60 -4.71 -12.45
N THR A 127 -11.78 -4.02 -11.32
CA THR A 127 -13.05 -3.42 -10.94
C THR A 127 -12.88 -2.07 -10.27
N LEU A 128 -13.74 -1.11 -10.62
CA LEU A 128 -13.77 0.21 -9.98
C LEU A 128 -14.81 0.31 -8.85
N ARG A 129 -15.49 -0.79 -8.50
CA ARG A 129 -16.60 -0.79 -7.52
C ARG A 129 -16.19 -0.21 -6.15
N SER A 130 -14.99 -0.51 -5.69
CA SER A 130 -14.49 -0.06 -4.38
C SER A 130 -13.93 1.38 -4.40
N VAL A 131 -13.74 1.99 -5.58
CA VAL A 131 -13.21 3.35 -5.71
C VAL A 131 -14.15 4.36 -5.06
N ARG A 132 -13.64 5.04 -4.03
CA ARG A 132 -14.42 6.00 -3.24
C ARG A 132 -14.74 7.24 -4.07
N SER A 133 -15.90 7.85 -3.79
CA SER A 133 -16.38 9.06 -4.49
C SER A 133 -15.37 10.21 -4.47
N THR A 134 -14.66 10.40 -3.34
CA THR A 134 -13.60 11.41 -3.20
C THR A 134 -12.52 11.27 -4.26
N ALA A 135 -12.04 10.04 -4.52
CA ALA A 135 -11.05 9.78 -5.56
C ALA A 135 -11.67 9.89 -6.95
N ARG A 136 -12.86 9.32 -7.15
CA ARG A 136 -13.57 9.29 -8.44
C ARG A 136 -13.89 10.68 -9.00
N GLN A 137 -14.10 11.67 -8.13
CA GLN A 137 -14.45 13.05 -8.52
C GLN A 137 -13.21 13.94 -8.75
N HIS A 138 -12.00 13.43 -8.51
CA HIS A 138 -10.79 14.23 -8.62
C HIS A 138 -10.48 14.55 -10.10
N PRO A 139 -10.31 15.84 -10.49
CA PRO A 139 -10.20 16.23 -11.90
C PRO A 139 -8.89 15.78 -12.56
N LYS A 140 -7.88 15.44 -11.76
CA LYS A 140 -6.57 14.97 -12.23
C LYS A 140 -6.43 13.44 -12.16
N ILE A 141 -7.52 12.69 -11.99
CA ILE A 141 -7.48 11.23 -12.00
C ILE A 141 -8.43 10.72 -13.08
N GLN A 142 -7.92 9.82 -13.93
CA GLN A 142 -8.71 9.09 -14.89
C GLN A 142 -8.68 7.62 -14.54
N PHE A 143 -9.84 7.06 -14.20
CA PHE A 143 -9.99 5.63 -13.89
C PHE A 143 -10.36 4.82 -15.14
N HIS A 144 -9.81 3.61 -15.23
CA HIS A 144 -10.14 2.63 -16.24
C HIS A 144 -10.44 1.28 -15.58
N GLU A 145 -11.62 0.71 -15.87
CA GLU A 145 -11.93 -0.66 -15.48
C GLU A 145 -11.34 -1.59 -16.56
N CYS A 146 -10.25 -2.28 -16.22
CA CYS A 146 -9.47 -3.10 -17.14
C CYS A 146 -8.68 -4.17 -16.36
N SER A 147 -8.88 -5.44 -16.72
CA SER A 147 -8.01 -6.54 -16.26
C SER A 147 -6.59 -6.36 -16.79
N THR A 148 -5.59 -6.70 -15.98
CA THR A 148 -4.17 -6.69 -16.39
C THR A 148 -3.86 -7.65 -17.53
N GLU A 149 -4.68 -8.68 -17.73
CA GLU A 149 -4.61 -9.59 -18.87
C GLU A 149 -4.83 -8.87 -20.22
N ARG A 150 -5.67 -7.84 -20.20
CA ARG A 150 -6.05 -7.02 -21.35
C ARG A 150 -5.37 -5.65 -21.33
N PHE A 151 -4.28 -5.53 -20.58
CA PHE A 151 -3.56 -4.27 -20.39
C PHE A 151 -3.13 -3.63 -21.72
N GLN A 152 -2.71 -4.44 -22.69
CA GLN A 152 -2.36 -4.02 -24.05
C GLN A 152 -3.52 -3.39 -24.84
N GLU A 153 -4.77 -3.76 -24.53
CA GLU A 153 -5.95 -3.19 -25.20
C GLU A 153 -6.26 -1.78 -24.70
N LEU A 154 -5.93 -1.47 -23.45
CA LEU A 154 -6.01 -0.12 -22.92
C LEU A 154 -4.79 0.71 -23.32
N PHE A 155 -3.59 0.16 -23.17
CA PHE A 155 -2.33 0.83 -23.48
C PHE A 155 -2.00 0.71 -24.97
N THR A 156 -2.90 1.13 -25.86
CA THR A 156 -2.61 1.21 -27.30
C THR A 156 -1.54 2.26 -27.61
N ASP A 157 -0.97 2.25 -28.82
CA ASP A 157 0.02 3.26 -29.21
C ASP A 157 -0.57 4.68 -29.21
N ASP A 158 -1.84 4.82 -29.60
CA ASP A 158 -2.56 6.10 -29.52
C ASP A 158 -2.71 6.57 -28.08
N PHE A 159 -3.13 5.67 -27.17
CA PHE A 159 -3.29 6.00 -25.75
C PHE A 159 -1.95 6.43 -25.14
N VAL A 160 -0.90 5.66 -25.41
CA VAL A 160 0.48 5.93 -24.95
C VAL A 160 1.00 7.25 -25.50
N SER A 161 0.76 7.56 -26.78
CA SER A 161 1.24 8.80 -27.41
C SER A 161 0.55 10.05 -26.86
N ALA A 162 -0.68 9.92 -26.36
CA ALA A 162 -1.45 11.02 -25.78
C ALA A 162 -1.04 11.40 -24.35
N LEU A 163 -0.22 10.58 -23.68
CA LEU A 163 0.19 10.80 -22.29
C LEU A 163 1.57 11.47 -22.22
N PRO A 164 1.67 12.71 -21.67
CA PRO A 164 2.93 13.42 -21.59
C PRO A 164 3.91 12.77 -20.61
N ARG A 165 5.21 12.88 -20.96
CA ARG A 165 6.37 12.33 -20.23
C ARG A 165 7.07 13.42 -19.40
N PRO A 166 7.85 13.09 -18.36
CA PRO A 166 8.18 11.74 -17.93
C PRO A 166 7.01 11.06 -17.22
N TRP A 167 7.01 9.73 -17.27
CA TRP A 167 6.06 8.89 -16.54
C TRP A 167 6.68 8.36 -15.25
N LEU A 168 5.83 8.28 -14.23
CA LEU A 168 6.03 7.42 -13.08
C LEU A 168 4.97 6.32 -13.13
N VAL A 169 5.39 5.06 -13.20
CA VAL A 169 4.49 3.91 -13.16
C VAL A 169 4.60 3.24 -11.78
N SER A 170 3.46 3.04 -11.12
CA SER A 170 3.29 2.31 -9.87
C SER A 170 2.49 1.05 -10.18
N GLU A 171 3.07 -0.14 -10.05
CA GLU A 171 2.42 -1.41 -10.37
C GLU A 171 2.18 -2.27 -9.13
N ASP A 172 0.90 -2.48 -8.82
CA ASP A 172 0.38 -3.10 -7.59
C ASP A 172 -0.85 -4.02 -7.86
N ALA A 173 -1.01 -4.52 -9.10
CA ALA A 173 -2.14 -5.37 -9.47
C ALA A 173 -1.85 -6.88 -9.36
N HIS A 174 -0.58 -7.26 -9.20
CA HIS A 174 -0.01 -8.60 -8.92
C HIS A 174 -0.32 -9.75 -9.90
N TYR A 175 -1.47 -9.75 -10.56
CA TYR A 175 -1.93 -10.75 -11.52
C TYR A 175 -1.56 -10.38 -12.96
N HIS A 176 -1.29 -11.38 -13.79
CA HIS A 176 -0.88 -11.22 -15.21
C HIS A 176 0.29 -10.26 -15.43
N PHE A 177 1.20 -10.17 -14.46
CA PHE A 177 2.30 -9.22 -14.48
C PHE A 177 3.22 -9.38 -15.71
N ALA A 178 3.32 -10.58 -16.29
CA ALA A 178 4.09 -10.79 -17.52
C ALA A 178 3.57 -9.94 -18.70
N ALA A 179 2.25 -9.88 -18.90
CA ALA A 179 1.62 -9.08 -19.96
C ALA A 179 1.82 -7.58 -19.71
N VAL A 180 1.63 -7.15 -18.46
CA VAL A 180 1.87 -5.77 -18.02
C VAL A 180 3.33 -5.37 -18.27
N MET A 181 4.28 -6.18 -17.81
CA MET A 181 5.71 -5.92 -17.94
C MET A 181 6.15 -5.90 -19.41
N ALA A 182 5.66 -6.83 -20.24
CA ALA A 182 5.95 -6.85 -21.68
C ALA A 182 5.49 -5.55 -22.37
N ARG A 183 4.28 -5.09 -22.07
CA ARG A 183 3.77 -3.84 -22.65
C ARG A 183 4.50 -2.63 -22.11
N LEU A 184 4.73 -2.54 -20.79
CA LEU A 184 5.52 -1.48 -20.17
C LEU A 184 6.94 -1.42 -20.76
N HIS A 185 7.58 -2.56 -21.01
CA HIS A 185 8.89 -2.62 -21.64
C HIS A 185 8.92 -1.96 -23.01
N ALA A 186 7.88 -2.19 -23.82
CA ALA A 186 7.75 -1.64 -25.16
C ALA A 186 7.51 -0.12 -25.15
N VAL A 187 6.80 0.40 -24.15
CA VAL A 187 6.33 1.80 -24.16
C VAL A 187 7.12 2.75 -23.25
N LEU A 188 7.86 2.24 -22.25
CA LEU A 188 8.67 3.08 -21.37
C LEU A 188 9.84 3.72 -22.13
N GLN A 189 10.03 5.01 -21.91
CA GLN A 189 11.05 5.83 -22.56
C GLN A 189 12.18 6.18 -21.57
N PRO A 190 13.38 6.49 -22.07
CA PRO A 190 14.46 7.00 -21.24
C PRO A 190 14.00 8.16 -20.36
N GLY A 191 14.25 8.07 -19.05
CA GLY A 191 13.85 9.06 -18.06
C GLY A 191 12.66 8.64 -17.20
N ASP A 192 11.79 7.76 -17.70
CA ASP A 192 10.65 7.26 -16.95
C ASP A 192 11.06 6.34 -15.80
N TYR A 193 10.18 6.24 -14.80
CA TYR A 193 10.32 5.33 -13.68
C TYR A 193 9.23 4.27 -13.67
N LEU A 194 9.62 3.08 -13.25
CA LEU A 194 8.74 1.98 -12.90
C LEU A 194 9.04 1.55 -11.45
N VAL A 195 8.01 1.56 -10.63
CA VAL A 195 7.99 1.02 -9.27
C VAL A 195 7.11 -0.21 -9.28
N VAL A 196 7.72 -1.37 -9.05
CA VAL A 196 6.99 -2.63 -8.94
C VAL A 196 6.81 -2.95 -7.47
N GLU A 197 5.58 -2.87 -6.99
CA GLU A 197 5.28 -2.99 -5.55
C GLU A 197 5.27 -4.44 -5.06
N ASP A 198 5.49 -4.59 -3.76
CA ASP A 198 5.44 -5.84 -3.02
C ASP A 198 6.41 -6.92 -3.51
N THR A 199 7.66 -6.54 -3.81
CA THR A 199 8.76 -7.44 -4.19
C THR A 199 9.62 -7.90 -3.01
N SER A 200 9.32 -7.46 -1.78
CA SER A 200 10.06 -7.87 -0.57
C SER A 200 9.85 -9.35 -0.23
N LEU A 201 10.91 -10.15 -0.31
CA LEU A 201 10.85 -11.56 0.07
C LEU A 201 10.61 -11.74 1.59
N GLN A 202 11.21 -10.88 2.42
CA GLN A 202 10.97 -10.90 3.87
C GLN A 202 9.49 -10.71 4.19
N MET A 203 8.80 -9.82 3.47
CA MET A 203 7.37 -9.63 3.60
C MET A 203 6.58 -10.86 3.15
N HIS A 204 6.96 -11.49 2.04
CA HIS A 204 6.31 -12.72 1.56
C HIS A 204 6.41 -13.84 2.59
N ASP A 205 7.60 -14.02 3.19
CA ASP A 205 7.85 -15.01 4.22
C ASP A 205 7.06 -14.71 5.49
N TRP A 206 7.08 -13.45 5.94
CA TRP A 206 6.29 -13.00 7.09
C TRP A 206 4.79 -13.24 6.90
N PHE A 207 4.25 -12.99 5.70
CA PHE A 207 2.85 -13.28 5.38
C PHE A 207 2.54 -14.78 5.39
N ALA A 208 3.45 -15.62 4.88
CA ALA A 208 3.29 -17.07 4.93
C ALA A 208 3.23 -17.58 6.37
N GLU A 209 4.19 -17.15 7.20
CA GLU A 209 4.32 -17.57 8.60
C GLU A 209 3.17 -17.08 9.46
N SER A 210 2.79 -15.81 9.32
CA SER A 210 1.73 -15.18 10.14
C SER A 210 0.34 -15.77 9.89
N ASN A 211 0.13 -16.46 8.76
CA ASN A 211 -1.14 -17.09 8.41
C ASN A 211 -1.10 -18.63 8.52
N ALA A 212 -0.02 -19.23 9.02
CA ALA A 212 0.15 -20.69 9.04
C ALA A 212 -0.89 -21.44 9.90
N GLU A 213 -1.43 -20.77 10.92
CA GLU A 213 -2.43 -21.32 11.86
C GLU A 213 -3.88 -21.06 11.44
N GLU A 214 -4.10 -20.38 10.33
CA GLU A 214 -5.43 -20.04 9.84
C GLU A 214 -6.19 -21.26 9.28
N GLY A 215 -7.50 -21.11 9.09
CA GLY A 215 -8.33 -22.14 8.45
C GLY A 215 -7.82 -22.53 7.06
N PRO A 216 -8.06 -23.78 6.61
CA PRO A 216 -7.48 -24.33 5.38
C PRO A 216 -7.70 -23.45 4.14
N GLU A 217 -8.91 -22.93 3.97
CA GLU A 217 -9.27 -22.01 2.86
C GLU A 217 -8.41 -20.73 2.86
N LYS A 218 -8.23 -20.11 4.02
CA LYS A 218 -7.43 -18.87 4.14
C LYS A 218 -5.95 -19.13 3.87
N ARG A 219 -5.45 -20.29 4.30
CA ARG A 219 -4.05 -20.71 4.03
C ARG A 219 -3.80 -20.92 2.54
N GLU A 220 -4.74 -21.58 1.85
CA GLU A 220 -4.65 -21.81 0.40
C GLU A 220 -4.62 -20.48 -0.37
N ARG A 221 -5.58 -19.58 -0.11
CA ARG A 221 -5.58 -18.24 -0.72
C ARG A 221 -4.32 -17.44 -0.43
N THR A 222 -3.80 -17.54 0.79
CA THR A 222 -2.55 -16.84 1.18
C THR A 222 -1.36 -17.41 0.43
N ALA A 223 -1.27 -18.74 0.29
CA ALA A 223 -0.21 -19.41 -0.46
C ALA A 223 -0.25 -19.03 -1.95
N GLU A 224 -1.44 -18.99 -2.56
CA GLU A 224 -1.64 -18.54 -3.93
C GLU A 224 -1.20 -17.07 -4.12
N ALA A 225 -1.66 -16.17 -3.25
CA ALA A 225 -1.26 -14.76 -3.30
C ALA A 225 0.28 -14.58 -3.20
N ILE A 226 0.93 -15.31 -2.28
CA ILE A 226 2.39 -15.29 -2.12
C ILE A 226 3.09 -15.85 -3.35
N GLN A 227 2.55 -16.92 -3.96
CA GLN A 227 3.09 -17.46 -5.20
C GLN A 227 3.01 -16.44 -6.35
N GLN A 228 1.91 -15.70 -6.47
CA GLN A 228 1.77 -14.63 -7.46
C GLN A 228 2.79 -13.50 -7.24
N LEU A 229 2.99 -13.07 -5.99
CA LEU A 229 3.98 -12.05 -5.64
C LEU A 229 5.41 -12.48 -5.98
N ARG A 230 5.79 -13.72 -5.62
CA ARG A 230 7.10 -14.29 -5.95
C ARG A 230 7.29 -14.43 -7.46
N ARG A 231 6.24 -14.85 -8.18
CA ARG A 231 6.27 -14.95 -9.65
C ARG A 231 6.43 -13.60 -10.33
N LYS A 232 5.68 -12.58 -9.88
CA LYS A 232 5.82 -11.19 -10.31
C LYS A 232 7.27 -10.72 -10.15
N ARG A 233 7.86 -10.99 -8.98
CA ARG A 233 9.26 -10.66 -8.70
C ARG A 233 10.22 -11.37 -9.67
N GLU A 234 10.10 -12.69 -9.87
CA GLU A 234 10.94 -13.45 -10.80
C GLU A 234 10.91 -12.86 -12.22
N ILE A 235 9.71 -12.54 -12.72
CA ILE A 235 9.51 -11.93 -14.03
C ILE A 235 10.23 -10.57 -14.08
N PHE A 236 10.03 -9.73 -13.07
CA PHE A 236 10.65 -8.42 -13.00
C PHE A 236 12.18 -8.50 -13.00
N VAL A 237 12.74 -9.39 -12.16
CA VAL A 237 14.19 -9.61 -12.05
C VAL A 237 14.77 -10.08 -13.38
N ARG A 238 14.10 -11.04 -14.04
CA ARG A 238 14.52 -11.53 -15.37
C ARG A 238 14.56 -10.40 -16.39
N TYR A 239 13.48 -9.62 -16.52
CA TYR A 239 13.41 -8.49 -17.46
C TYR A 239 14.52 -7.46 -17.21
N CYS A 240 14.75 -7.09 -15.95
CA CYS A 240 15.77 -6.10 -15.62
C CYS A 240 17.20 -6.62 -15.82
N THR A 241 17.40 -7.94 -15.70
CA THR A 241 18.70 -8.59 -15.95
C THR A 241 18.97 -8.73 -17.45
N GLU A 242 18.00 -9.21 -18.23
CA GLU A 242 18.10 -9.36 -19.69
C GLU A 242 18.20 -8.01 -20.41
N HIS A 243 17.61 -6.97 -19.82
CA HIS A 243 17.66 -5.59 -20.30
C HIS A 243 18.42 -4.68 -19.35
N ALA A 244 19.54 -5.19 -18.83
CA ALA A 244 20.46 -4.45 -17.98
C ALA A 244 21.19 -3.30 -18.72
N ASP A 245 20.86 -2.98 -19.96
CA ASP A 245 21.24 -1.72 -20.63
C ASP A 245 20.15 -0.64 -20.49
N LYS A 246 18.90 -1.05 -20.24
CA LYS A 246 17.71 -0.20 -20.17
C LYS A 246 17.22 0.08 -18.76
N TYR A 247 17.41 -0.81 -17.80
CA TYR A 247 16.90 -0.63 -16.43
C TYR A 247 18.04 -0.49 -15.43
N ARG A 248 17.96 0.54 -14.58
CA ARG A 248 18.82 0.67 -13.40
C ARG A 248 17.98 0.82 -12.15
N CYS A 249 18.32 0.05 -11.12
CA CYS A 249 17.77 0.22 -9.79
C CYS A 249 18.28 1.54 -9.21
N ASP A 250 17.37 2.35 -8.66
CA ASP A 250 17.71 3.64 -8.07
C ASP A 250 17.84 3.54 -6.55
N THR A 251 19.08 3.44 -6.09
CA THR A 251 19.43 3.22 -4.68
C THR A 251 19.03 4.38 -3.78
N LYS A 252 18.88 5.60 -4.33
CA LYS A 252 18.36 6.74 -3.57
C LYS A 252 16.97 6.47 -3.00
N TYR A 253 16.13 5.74 -3.75
CA TYR A 253 14.75 5.47 -3.36
C TYR A 253 14.59 4.10 -2.74
N VAL A 254 15.26 3.09 -3.28
CA VAL A 254 15.21 1.72 -2.73
C VAL A 254 15.85 1.65 -1.34
N ASP A 255 16.94 2.39 -1.14
CA ASP A 255 17.73 2.35 0.09
C ASP A 255 17.53 3.60 0.98
N MET A 256 16.45 4.35 0.76
CA MET A 256 16.18 5.63 1.44
C MET A 256 16.22 5.53 2.97
N PHE A 257 15.83 4.38 3.52
CA PHE A 257 15.77 4.13 4.95
C PHE A 257 16.75 3.03 5.42
N GLY A 258 17.73 2.68 4.57
CA GLY A 258 18.58 1.49 4.70
C GLY A 258 18.35 0.52 3.55
N TYR A 259 19.25 -0.45 3.39
CA TYR A 259 19.25 -1.40 2.28
C TYR A 259 17.89 -2.10 2.16
N ASN A 260 17.19 -1.91 1.04
CA ASN A 260 15.88 -2.52 0.77
C ASN A 260 14.84 -2.36 1.92
N VAL A 261 14.90 -1.26 2.69
CA VAL A 261 13.95 -1.05 3.79
C VAL A 261 12.58 -0.62 3.22
N GLY A 262 11.64 -1.56 3.20
CA GLY A 262 10.27 -1.37 2.71
C GLY A 262 9.80 -2.53 1.84
N LYS A 263 8.74 -2.29 1.06
CA LYS A 263 8.07 -3.32 0.26
C LYS A 263 8.57 -3.45 -1.19
N HIS A 264 9.44 -2.55 -1.62
CA HIS A 264 9.90 -2.37 -3.01
C HIS A 264 11.33 -2.89 -3.23
N TRP A 265 11.64 -4.10 -2.77
CA TRP A 265 13.00 -4.64 -2.88
C TRP A 265 13.50 -4.61 -4.31
N ASN A 266 14.61 -3.89 -4.51
CA ASN A 266 15.31 -3.73 -5.78
C ASN A 266 14.44 -3.25 -6.96
N SER A 267 13.22 -2.75 -6.72
CA SER A 267 12.16 -2.67 -7.74
C SER A 267 11.74 -1.26 -8.13
N ILE A 268 12.49 -0.25 -7.71
CA ILE A 268 12.36 1.13 -8.18
C ILE A 268 13.41 1.32 -9.27
N VAL A 269 13.00 1.25 -10.53
CA VAL A 269 13.92 1.28 -11.67
C VAL A 269 13.67 2.48 -12.57
N LYS A 270 14.77 3.10 -13.01
CA LYS A 270 14.77 4.12 -14.04
C LYS A 270 15.05 3.50 -15.41
N ARG A 271 14.23 3.84 -16.39
CA ARG A 271 14.49 3.54 -17.80
C ARG A 271 15.61 4.43 -18.32
N ARG A 272 16.71 3.86 -18.79
CA ARG A 272 17.84 4.58 -19.40
C ARG A 272 17.76 4.59 -20.91
N ALA A 273 18.44 5.55 -21.52
CA ALA A 273 18.76 5.48 -22.93
C ALA A 273 19.68 4.29 -23.14
N THR A 274 19.40 3.45 -24.13
CA THR A 274 20.33 2.40 -24.53
C THR A 274 21.61 3.08 -24.96
N ALA A 275 22.76 2.69 -24.41
CA ALA A 275 24.03 3.00 -25.04
C ALA A 275 23.99 2.46 -26.48
N GLU A 276 24.47 3.21 -27.48
CA GLU A 276 24.48 2.70 -28.86
C GLU A 276 25.15 1.31 -28.87
N PRO A 277 24.48 0.26 -29.40
CA PRO A 277 25.09 -1.05 -29.46
C PRO A 277 26.36 -0.95 -30.31
N ARG A 278 27.50 -1.41 -29.79
CA ARG A 278 28.71 -1.56 -30.59
C ARG A 278 28.33 -2.41 -31.81
N ARG A 279 28.61 -1.91 -33.02
CA ARG A 279 28.33 -2.59 -34.31
C ARG A 279 28.72 -4.07 -34.20
N GLY A 280 27.73 -4.96 -34.08
CA GLY A 280 27.94 -6.41 -33.98
C GLY A 280 26.85 -7.18 -33.22
N GLU A 281 26.18 -6.57 -32.23
CA GLU A 281 25.25 -7.32 -31.34
C GLU A 281 23.78 -7.31 -31.81
N ALA A 282 23.40 -6.38 -32.69
CA ALA A 282 22.03 -6.26 -33.21
C ALA A 282 21.51 -7.50 -33.96
N SER A 283 22.40 -8.37 -34.42
CA SER A 283 22.03 -9.61 -35.13
C SER A 283 21.55 -10.73 -34.20
N LYS A 284 21.91 -10.72 -32.91
CA LYS A 284 21.51 -11.77 -31.95
C LYS A 284 20.14 -11.50 -31.31
N LEU A 285 19.80 -10.23 -31.09
CA LEU A 285 18.54 -9.82 -30.44
C LEU A 285 17.28 -10.12 -31.26
N ARG A 286 17.37 -10.18 -32.60
CA ARG A 286 16.21 -10.50 -33.45
C ARG A 286 15.80 -11.97 -33.42
N GLN A 287 16.63 -12.86 -32.87
CA GLN A 287 16.39 -14.30 -32.91
C GLN A 287 15.70 -14.84 -31.65
N VAL A 288 15.51 -14.02 -30.60
CA VAL A 288 15.03 -14.46 -29.26
C VAL A 288 13.58 -14.03 -28.97
N LEU A 289 12.93 -13.30 -29.88
CA LEU A 289 11.52 -12.95 -29.76
C LEU A 289 10.70 -13.74 -30.80
N SER A 290 10.60 -15.06 -30.65
CA SER A 290 9.51 -15.82 -31.26
C SER A 290 8.31 -15.84 -30.31
N GLN A 291 7.10 -15.81 -30.86
CA GLN A 291 5.82 -15.76 -30.15
C GLN A 291 5.50 -17.00 -29.29
N GLU A 292 6.47 -17.88 -29.03
CA GLU A 292 6.24 -19.22 -28.48
C GLU A 292 6.37 -19.32 -26.94
N ASP A 293 6.69 -18.22 -26.25
CA ASP A 293 6.74 -18.18 -24.77
C ASP A 293 5.46 -17.62 -24.12
N LEU A 294 4.38 -17.45 -24.88
CA LEU A 294 3.04 -17.25 -24.31
C LEU A 294 2.52 -18.61 -23.83
N VAL A 295 2.62 -18.85 -22.52
CA VAL A 295 1.97 -19.99 -21.87
C VAL A 295 0.47 -19.93 -22.18
N ASP A 296 -0.09 -21.06 -22.63
CA ASP A 296 -1.51 -21.24 -22.87
C ASP A 296 -2.27 -21.23 -21.53
N TYR A 297 -3.10 -20.20 -21.31
CA TYR A 297 -3.92 -20.01 -20.10
C TYR A 297 -5.34 -20.57 -20.25
N SER A 298 -5.62 -21.39 -21.29
CA SER A 298 -6.96 -21.92 -21.57
C SER A 298 -7.54 -22.80 -20.44
N ASP A 299 -6.69 -23.38 -19.58
CA ASP A 299 -7.15 -24.12 -18.39
C ASP A 299 -7.66 -23.20 -17.26
N GLU A 300 -7.22 -21.93 -17.20
CA GLU A 300 -7.71 -20.92 -16.25
C GLU A 300 -8.95 -20.17 -16.78
N GLU A 301 -9.13 -20.09 -18.11
CA GLU A 301 -10.35 -19.53 -18.76
C GLU A 301 -11.62 -20.27 -18.32
N ALA A 302 -11.56 -21.59 -18.10
CA ALA A 302 -12.71 -22.39 -17.70
C ALA A 302 -13.24 -22.07 -16.28
N LEU A 303 -12.39 -21.53 -15.40
CA LEU A 303 -12.77 -21.17 -14.02
C LEU A 303 -13.31 -19.74 -13.90
N LEU A 304 -12.95 -18.84 -14.83
CA LEU A 304 -13.41 -17.45 -14.86
C LEU A 304 -14.64 -17.23 -15.75
N LEU A 305 -14.86 -18.07 -16.78
CA LEU A 305 -16.01 -17.96 -17.68
C LEU A 305 -17.35 -18.36 -17.05
N ASP A 306 -17.34 -19.09 -15.93
CA ASP A 306 -18.55 -19.37 -15.14
C ASP A 306 -19.01 -18.16 -14.28
N PHE A 307 -18.27 -17.04 -14.32
CA PHE A 307 -18.54 -15.81 -13.57
C PHE A 307 -18.90 -14.62 -14.48
N VAL A 308 -19.70 -14.84 -15.52
CA VAL A 308 -20.36 -13.75 -16.27
C VAL A 308 -21.79 -13.58 -15.74
N PRO A 309 -22.07 -12.62 -14.82
CA PRO A 309 -23.44 -12.36 -14.42
C PRO A 309 -24.25 -11.80 -15.60
N ALA A 310 -25.48 -12.31 -15.76
CA ALA A 310 -26.40 -11.87 -16.79
C ALA A 310 -26.59 -10.34 -16.74
N ARG A 311 -26.57 -9.68 -17.91
CA ARG A 311 -26.89 -8.23 -18.03
C ARG A 311 -28.20 -7.93 -17.30
N PRO A 312 -28.28 -6.84 -16.49
CA PRO A 312 -29.56 -6.38 -15.97
C PRO A 312 -30.48 -6.04 -17.15
N ARG A 313 -31.73 -6.48 -17.09
CA ARG A 313 -32.75 -6.07 -18.05
C ARG A 313 -33.03 -4.59 -17.86
N GLU A 314 -33.11 -3.84 -18.96
CA GLU A 314 -33.53 -2.44 -18.93
C GLU A 314 -34.95 -2.33 -18.34
N GLY A 315 -35.11 -1.56 -17.25
CA GLY A 315 -36.43 -1.10 -16.80
C GLY A 315 -36.81 -1.24 -15.33
N GLU A 316 -35.91 -1.56 -14.39
CA GLU A 316 -36.27 -1.62 -12.97
C GLU A 316 -35.67 -0.45 -12.16
N ASP A 317 -36.52 0.55 -11.93
CA ASP A 317 -36.32 1.61 -10.93
C ASP A 317 -36.47 1.01 -9.51
N GLU A 318 -35.37 0.82 -8.77
CA GLU A 318 -35.45 0.50 -7.33
C GLU A 318 -34.83 1.59 -6.44
N LYS A 319 -35.68 2.06 -5.53
CA LYS A 319 -35.46 3.16 -4.59
C LYS A 319 -34.40 2.80 -3.55
N TRP A 320 -33.39 3.65 -3.43
CA TRP A 320 -32.33 3.56 -2.42
C TRP A 320 -32.89 3.82 -1.01
N HIS A 321 -32.83 2.82 -0.12
CA HIS A 321 -32.96 3.05 1.33
C HIS A 321 -31.63 3.53 1.90
N SER A 322 -31.62 4.72 2.49
CA SER A 322 -30.45 5.39 3.05
C SER A 322 -29.85 4.62 4.24
N SER A 323 -28.71 3.97 4.04
CA SER A 323 -27.91 3.28 5.06
C SER A 323 -26.98 4.21 5.88
N LYS A 324 -27.47 5.40 6.28
CA LYS A 324 -26.72 6.33 7.16
C LYS A 324 -26.50 5.76 8.58
N GLU A 325 -27.35 4.87 9.04
CA GLU A 325 -27.34 4.40 10.44
C GLU A 325 -26.29 3.29 10.71
N ARG A 326 -25.96 2.46 9.70
CA ARG A 326 -24.94 1.39 9.84
C ARG A 326 -23.51 1.94 9.92
N ALA A 327 -23.20 2.91 9.06
CA ALA A 327 -21.89 3.59 9.08
C ALA A 327 -21.64 4.36 10.38
N THR A 328 -22.71 4.86 11.03
CA THR A 328 -22.59 5.60 12.29
C THR A 328 -22.28 4.66 13.46
N ALA A 329 -22.88 3.47 13.50
CA ALA A 329 -22.67 2.49 14.57
C ALA A 329 -21.24 1.88 14.57
N GLU A 330 -20.66 1.65 13.39
CA GLU A 330 -19.30 1.12 13.24
C GLU A 330 -18.24 2.16 13.64
N VAL A 331 -18.46 3.43 13.28
CA VAL A 331 -17.60 4.56 13.68
C VAL A 331 -17.69 4.79 15.19
N GLU A 332 -18.89 4.71 15.79
CA GLU A 332 -19.06 4.82 17.26
C GLU A 332 -18.40 3.67 18.03
N ALA A 333 -18.44 2.45 17.49
CA ALA A 333 -17.74 1.29 18.05
C ALA A 333 -16.22 1.46 17.99
N LEU A 334 -15.69 2.02 16.91
CA LEU A 334 -14.26 2.34 16.76
C LEU A 334 -13.82 3.41 17.77
N HIS A 335 -14.61 4.47 17.96
CA HIS A 335 -14.34 5.51 18.97
C HIS A 335 -14.48 4.99 20.41
N ALA A 336 -15.36 4.02 20.66
CA ALA A 336 -15.45 3.34 21.95
C ALA A 336 -14.21 2.47 22.25
N LEU A 337 -13.68 1.79 21.24
CA LEU A 337 -12.42 1.04 21.32
C LEU A 337 -11.20 1.94 21.55
N GLN A 338 -11.15 3.11 20.90
CA GLN A 338 -10.13 4.14 21.15
C GLN A 338 -10.15 4.66 22.60
N ARG A 339 -11.33 4.87 23.19
CA ARG A 339 -11.49 5.28 24.59
C ARG A 339 -11.06 4.20 25.58
N LEU A 340 -11.19 2.92 25.21
CA LEU A 340 -10.72 1.78 26.00
C LEU A 340 -9.20 1.61 25.91
N HIS A 341 -8.59 1.84 24.74
CA HIS A 341 -7.13 1.81 24.56
C HIS A 341 -6.42 2.94 25.32
N GLY A 342 -6.97 4.17 25.30
CA GLY A 342 -6.41 5.31 26.04
C GLY A 342 -6.38 5.15 27.57
N ARG A 343 -7.12 4.18 28.12
CA ARG A 343 -7.13 3.88 29.57
C ARG A 343 -6.32 2.64 29.96
N ARG A 344 -6.01 1.74 29.02
CA ARG A 344 -5.24 0.51 29.28
C ARG A 344 -3.72 0.71 29.22
N ALA A 345 -3.23 1.83 28.67
CA ALA A 345 -1.83 2.23 28.75
C ALA A 345 -1.32 2.58 30.18
N LYS A 346 -2.14 2.37 31.23
CA LYS A 346 -1.75 2.53 32.64
C LYS A 346 -1.75 1.24 33.46
N SER A 347 -1.92 0.06 32.86
CA SER A 347 -1.77 -1.21 33.59
C SER A 347 -1.10 -2.27 32.73
N SER A 348 -0.01 -2.82 33.27
CA SER A 348 0.94 -3.77 32.69
C SER A 348 0.36 -5.12 32.22
N SER A 349 1.17 -5.75 31.35
CA SER A 349 1.35 -7.20 31.12
C SER A 349 0.28 -8.02 30.38
N ALA A 350 -0.25 -7.53 29.25
CA ALA A 350 -1.00 -8.36 28.30
C ALA A 350 -0.87 -7.89 26.83
N GLY A 351 0.36 -7.57 26.39
CA GLY A 351 0.61 -6.90 25.10
C GLY A 351 0.95 -7.78 23.89
N GLN A 352 1.17 -9.09 24.05
CA GLN A 352 1.82 -9.90 23.00
C GLN A 352 0.91 -10.72 22.09
N ALA A 353 -0.42 -10.72 22.27
CA ALA A 353 -1.31 -11.59 21.50
C ALA A 353 -2.42 -10.89 20.69
N MET A 354 -2.52 -9.56 20.73
CA MET A 354 -3.59 -8.82 20.01
C MET A 354 -3.15 -8.11 18.72
N GLY A 355 -1.85 -7.91 18.50
CA GLY A 355 -1.32 -7.28 17.28
C GLY A 355 -1.62 -8.07 15.99
N PRO A 356 -1.33 -9.39 15.95
CA PRO A 356 -1.51 -10.19 14.73
C PRO A 356 -2.98 -10.34 14.31
N ALA A 357 -3.89 -10.52 15.27
CA ALA A 357 -5.33 -10.69 14.99
C ALA A 357 -5.98 -9.42 14.41
N LEU A 358 -5.50 -8.23 14.78
CA LEU A 358 -5.98 -6.95 14.25
C LEU A 358 -5.42 -6.67 12.84
N ALA A 359 -4.20 -7.11 12.56
CA ALA A 359 -3.62 -7.06 11.21
C ALA A 359 -4.38 -7.99 10.26
N ALA A 360 -4.65 -9.23 10.71
CA ALA A 360 -5.42 -10.22 9.98
C ALA A 360 -6.86 -9.74 9.68
N ALA A 361 -7.52 -9.05 10.61
CA ALA A 361 -8.85 -8.49 10.40
C ALA A 361 -8.88 -7.30 9.40
N ALA A 362 -7.81 -6.50 9.35
CA ALA A 362 -7.68 -5.43 8.34
C ALA A 362 -7.41 -6.00 6.93
N LEU A 363 -6.65 -7.09 6.85
CA LEU A 363 -6.47 -7.90 5.64
C LEU A 363 -7.75 -8.64 5.22
N GLU A 364 -8.58 -9.08 6.15
CA GLU A 364 -9.90 -9.64 5.84
C GLU A 364 -10.80 -8.63 5.12
N GLY A 365 -10.74 -7.35 5.47
CA GLY A 365 -11.42 -6.29 4.71
C GLY A 365 -10.84 -6.09 3.29
N PHE A 366 -9.55 -6.34 3.10
CA PHE A 366 -8.87 -6.23 1.79
C PHE A 366 -9.31 -7.34 0.81
N TYR A 367 -9.54 -8.57 1.28
CA TYR A 367 -9.93 -9.71 0.44
C TYR A 367 -11.43 -10.09 0.47
N GLN A 368 -12.19 -9.76 1.53
CA GLN A 368 -13.62 -10.15 1.60
C GLN A 368 -14.57 -9.26 0.77
N ASP A 369 -14.16 -8.03 0.41
CA ASP A 369 -15.01 -7.12 -0.38
C ASP A 369 -15.10 -7.51 -1.87
N GLN A 370 -14.34 -8.54 -2.28
CA GLN A 370 -14.30 -9.08 -3.65
C GLN A 370 -15.28 -10.24 -3.88
N GLY A 371 -16.02 -10.73 -2.86
CA GLY A 371 -16.65 -12.07 -2.95
C GLY A 371 -18.01 -12.30 -2.27
N LYS A 372 -18.86 -11.30 -2.05
CA LYS A 372 -20.23 -11.57 -1.51
C LYS A 372 -21.35 -11.07 -2.43
N GLU A 373 -21.97 -12.01 -3.14
CA GLU A 373 -23.34 -11.89 -3.62
C GLU A 373 -24.34 -12.25 -2.51
N ASP A 374 -25.39 -11.45 -2.41
CA ASP A 374 -26.61 -11.77 -1.66
C ASP A 374 -27.35 -12.92 -2.35
N SER A 375 -27.20 -14.15 -1.84
CA SER A 375 -28.09 -15.25 -2.21
C SER A 375 -29.46 -15.02 -1.57
N GLY A 376 -30.47 -14.80 -2.42
CA GLY A 376 -31.79 -14.32 -2.03
C GLY A 376 -32.65 -15.21 -1.12
N GLY A 377 -33.58 -14.53 -0.45
CA GLY A 377 -34.99 -14.90 -0.33
C GLY A 377 -35.35 -16.21 0.38
N SER A 378 -35.64 -16.12 1.68
CA SER A 378 -36.83 -16.80 2.21
C SER A 378 -37.56 -15.90 3.19
N SER A 379 -38.86 -15.72 2.94
CA SER A 379 -39.79 -14.98 3.77
C SER A 379 -39.96 -15.67 5.11
N LEU A 380 -39.49 -15.04 6.20
CA LEU A 380 -39.92 -15.41 7.55
C LEU A 380 -40.42 -14.16 8.28
N ARG A 381 -41.67 -14.30 8.73
CA ARG A 381 -42.46 -13.30 9.44
C ARG A 381 -41.72 -12.86 10.69
N ARG A 382 -41.81 -11.56 11.00
CA ARG A 382 -41.47 -10.99 12.30
C ARG A 382 -42.32 -11.69 13.37
N ASP A 383 -41.65 -12.33 14.32
CA ASP A 383 -42.23 -12.65 15.61
C ASP A 383 -41.28 -12.14 16.70
N SER A 384 -41.87 -11.43 17.66
CA SER A 384 -41.17 -10.72 18.72
C SER A 384 -40.79 -11.69 19.85
N SER A 385 -39.67 -12.41 19.72
CA SER A 385 -39.18 -13.27 20.80
C SER A 385 -37.66 -13.50 20.88
N ASP A 386 -36.85 -13.02 19.92
CA ASP A 386 -35.39 -13.30 19.93
C ASP A 386 -34.52 -12.37 20.81
N PHE A 387 -35.11 -11.71 21.81
CA PHE A 387 -34.36 -10.90 22.78
C PHE A 387 -33.80 -11.69 23.98
N GLN A 388 -33.66 -13.02 23.88
CA GLN A 388 -33.21 -13.84 25.02
C GLN A 388 -32.06 -14.83 24.79
N LEU A 389 -31.41 -14.87 23.63
CA LEU A 389 -30.26 -15.76 23.42
C LEU A 389 -28.95 -15.04 23.05
N ALA A 390 -28.54 -14.07 23.89
CA ALA A 390 -27.16 -13.57 23.91
C ALA A 390 -26.74 -13.12 25.32
N ARG A 391 -27.21 -13.83 26.36
CA ARG A 391 -27.02 -13.46 27.77
C ARG A 391 -26.28 -14.48 28.64
N SER A 392 -25.60 -15.47 28.05
CA SER A 392 -24.97 -16.55 28.82
C SER A 392 -23.43 -16.61 28.81
N GLN A 393 -22.69 -15.60 28.32
CA GLN A 393 -21.22 -15.63 28.37
C GLN A 393 -20.52 -14.33 28.84
N LEU A 394 -21.02 -13.68 29.90
CA LEU A 394 -20.27 -12.61 30.57
C LEU A 394 -20.12 -12.89 32.08
N PRO A 395 -18.91 -12.80 32.66
CA PRO A 395 -18.68 -13.12 34.07
C PRO A 395 -19.46 -12.21 35.04
N PRO A 396 -19.92 -12.72 36.21
CA PRO A 396 -20.83 -12.00 37.12
C PRO A 396 -20.32 -10.69 37.75
N ARG A 397 -19.05 -10.30 37.57
CA ARG A 397 -18.45 -9.14 38.25
C ARG A 397 -18.69 -7.78 37.56
N VAL A 398 -19.22 -7.76 36.34
CA VAL A 398 -19.43 -6.51 35.58
C VAL A 398 -20.71 -5.78 35.99
N PHE A 399 -21.70 -6.49 36.53
CA PHE A 399 -23.01 -5.91 36.84
C PHE A 399 -23.07 -5.13 38.17
N GLU A 400 -22.22 -5.46 39.15
CA GLU A 400 -22.19 -4.74 40.43
C GLU A 400 -21.52 -3.35 40.32
N GLU A 401 -20.53 -3.19 39.43
CA GLU A 401 -19.80 -1.92 39.27
C GLU A 401 -20.63 -0.85 38.54
N LEU A 402 -21.52 -1.26 37.64
CA LEU A 402 -22.43 -0.36 36.91
C LEU A 402 -23.59 0.17 37.77
N ARG A 403 -23.96 -0.55 38.85
CA ARG A 403 -25.00 -0.09 39.79
C ARG A 403 -24.50 0.96 40.79
N ARG A 404 -23.19 1.01 41.06
CA ARG A 404 -22.60 1.96 42.03
C ARG A 404 -22.37 3.38 41.52
N ARG A 405 -22.39 3.63 40.20
CA ARG A 405 -21.93 4.90 39.62
C ARG A 405 -23.02 5.85 39.07
N ARG A 406 -24.30 5.54 39.27
CA ARG A 406 -25.39 6.53 39.06
C ARG A 406 -25.57 7.43 40.29
N LYS A 407 -24.63 8.34 40.53
CA LYS A 407 -24.87 9.62 41.25
C LYS A 407 -23.91 10.67 40.68
N ALA A 408 -24.45 11.59 39.88
CA ALA A 408 -23.74 12.80 39.46
C ALA A 408 -23.78 13.86 40.56
N PRO A 409 -22.75 14.71 40.73
CA PRO A 409 -22.91 16.03 41.32
C PRO A 409 -23.15 17.09 40.24
N ALA A 410 -24.05 18.02 40.55
CA ALA A 410 -24.49 19.14 39.73
C ALA A 410 -23.45 20.29 39.71
N GLY A 411 -23.30 20.98 38.57
CA GLY A 411 -22.64 22.28 38.52
C GLY A 411 -22.06 22.72 37.16
N CYS A 412 -22.87 23.45 36.39
CA CYS A 412 -22.48 24.52 35.44
C CYS A 412 -21.87 24.14 34.05
N PRO A 413 -21.97 25.02 33.02
CA PRO A 413 -23.11 25.05 32.10
C PRO A 413 -22.73 24.92 30.62
N GLU A 414 -23.73 24.63 29.79
CA GLU A 414 -23.67 24.54 28.33
C GLU A 414 -23.64 25.93 27.65
N ASN A 415 -23.03 25.94 26.46
CA ASN A 415 -23.00 26.96 25.39
C ASN A 415 -21.85 27.98 25.40
N GLY A 416 -21.03 27.91 24.33
CA GLY A 416 -20.09 28.95 23.95
C GLY A 416 -19.33 28.57 22.67
N ALA A 417 -19.64 29.26 21.58
CA ALA A 417 -18.98 29.15 20.28
C ALA A 417 -17.45 29.37 20.38
N TRP A 418 -16.69 28.68 19.53
CA TRP A 418 -15.27 29.00 19.29
C TRP A 418 -15.06 29.31 17.81
N GLN A 419 -14.81 30.58 17.53
CA GLN A 419 -14.09 31.05 16.35
C GLN A 419 -12.62 31.36 16.74
N PRO A 420 -11.71 31.37 15.76
CA PRO A 420 -10.28 31.15 15.95
C PRO A 420 -9.51 32.46 16.17
N ASP A 421 -8.42 32.41 16.94
CA ASP A 421 -7.17 33.14 16.67
C ASP A 421 -6.10 32.88 17.75
N GLY A 422 -4.85 32.77 17.31
CA GLY A 422 -3.72 33.35 18.05
C GLY A 422 -2.78 32.42 18.84
N LEU A 423 -1.71 31.99 18.15
CA LEU A 423 -0.30 32.04 18.56
C LEU A 423 0.21 31.30 19.80
N LEU A 424 1.19 30.42 19.56
CA LEU A 424 2.56 30.34 20.14
C LEU A 424 3.14 28.99 19.66
N GLY A 425 4.09 28.89 18.72
CA GLY A 425 5.35 29.62 18.66
C GLY A 425 6.43 28.82 19.39
N VAL A 426 7.00 27.79 18.76
CA VAL A 426 8.27 27.18 19.22
C VAL A 426 9.10 26.75 18.00
N ASN A 427 10.15 27.53 17.74
CA ASN A 427 11.30 27.20 16.90
C ASN A 427 12.06 26.01 17.47
N TRP A 428 12.60 25.14 16.61
CA TRP A 428 13.97 24.65 16.78
C TRP A 428 14.65 24.51 15.41
N ALA A 429 15.68 25.33 15.23
CA ALA A 429 16.79 25.11 14.33
C ALA A 429 17.82 24.25 15.09
N VAL A 430 18.29 23.17 14.48
CA VAL A 430 19.70 22.82 14.13
C VAL A 430 19.61 21.67 13.14
#